data_AF-A0A3B9L8H1-F1
#
_entry.id   AF-A0A3B9L8H1-F1
#
_cell.length_a   1.000
_cell.length_b   1.000
_cell.length_c   1.000
_cell.angle_alpha   90.00
_cell.angle_beta   90.00
_cell.angle_gamma   90.00
#
_symmetry.space_group_name_H-M   'P 1'
#
loop_
_entity.id
_entity.type
_entity.pdbx_description
1 polymer ?
#
loop_
_entity_poly.entity_id
_entity_poly.type
_entity_poly.pdbx_seq_one_letter_code
_entity_poly.pdbx_strand_id
1 'polypeptide(L)'
;QAAAISKVNIHNHWNAPHEAALEVLIDGFIHYGLCQGSREEVLESGSYRQFYMHRTGHWLGLDVHDAGEYKDQAGQWHMLQVNNVLTVEPGCYVRPADNVPAHFWNIGIRIEDDAVVTETGCEIITAAAPKTVQEIEDAMHHG
;
A
#
# COMPACT_ATOMS: atom_id res chain seq x y z
N GLN A 1 -2.19 4.09 2.97
CA GLN A 1 -1.68 3.19 4.03
C GLN A 1 -2.80 2.72 4.97
N ALA A 2 -3.44 3.63 5.74
CA ALA A 2 -4.48 3.27 6.71
C ALA A 2 -5.62 2.37 6.14
N ALA A 3 -6.09 2.63 4.92
CA ALA A 3 -7.10 1.79 4.27
C ALA A 3 -6.64 0.33 4.11
N ALA A 4 -5.38 0.11 3.74
CA ALA A 4 -4.79 -1.23 3.62
C ALA A 4 -4.65 -1.91 4.97
N ILE A 5 -4.14 -1.19 5.98
CA ILE A 5 -4.02 -1.69 7.37
C ILE A 5 -5.38 -2.20 7.87
N SER A 6 -6.47 -1.48 7.62
CA SER A 6 -7.82 -1.90 8.04
C SER A 6 -8.29 -3.24 7.43
N LYS A 7 -7.64 -3.69 6.35
CA LYS A 7 -7.91 -4.99 5.72
C LYS A 7 -6.97 -6.10 6.17
N VAL A 8 -5.97 -5.81 6.99
CA VAL A 8 -5.09 -6.83 7.57
C VAL A 8 -5.80 -7.48 8.76
N ASN A 9 -6.54 -8.56 8.50
CA ASN A 9 -7.25 -9.33 9.54
C ASN A 9 -7.63 -10.73 9.01
N ILE A 10 -7.99 -11.63 9.93
CA ILE A 10 -8.29 -13.04 9.65
C ILE A 10 -9.52 -13.30 8.75
N HIS A 11 -10.34 -12.27 8.48
CA HIS A 11 -11.50 -12.39 7.59
C HIS A 11 -11.16 -12.06 6.14
N ASN A 12 -9.93 -11.63 5.86
CA ASN A 12 -9.49 -11.23 4.54
C ASN A 12 -8.39 -12.14 4.01
N HIS A 13 -8.31 -12.24 2.68
CA HIS A 13 -7.20 -12.88 2.02
C HIS A 13 -6.00 -11.94 1.88
N TRP A 14 -4.83 -12.51 1.61
CA TRP A 14 -3.55 -11.83 1.44
C TRP A 14 -3.61 -10.56 0.58
N ASN A 15 -4.33 -10.59 -0.54
CA ASN A 15 -4.37 -9.47 -1.49
C ASN A 15 -5.36 -8.34 -1.12
N ALA A 16 -6.18 -8.49 -0.08
CA ALA A 16 -7.21 -7.49 0.27
C ALA A 16 -6.61 -6.13 0.73
N PRO A 17 -5.51 -6.07 1.51
CA PRO A 17 -4.82 -4.82 1.78
C PRO A 17 -4.35 -4.11 0.50
N HIS A 18 -3.92 -4.87 -0.51
CA HIS A 18 -3.49 -4.31 -1.79
C HIS A 18 -4.66 -3.70 -2.58
N GLU A 19 -5.78 -4.41 -2.65
CA GLU A 19 -7.00 -3.90 -3.29
C GLU A 19 -7.48 -2.60 -2.63
N ALA A 20 -7.52 -2.56 -1.29
CA ALA A 20 -7.92 -1.35 -0.56
C ALA A 20 -6.96 -0.17 -0.73
N ALA A 21 -5.64 -0.41 -0.78
CA ALA A 21 -4.69 0.64 -1.14
C ALA A 21 -4.90 1.13 -2.57
N LEU A 22 -5.12 0.21 -3.51
CA LEU A 22 -5.25 0.51 -4.92
C LEU A 22 -6.48 1.36 -5.21
N GLU A 23 -7.63 1.06 -4.58
CA GLU A 23 -8.85 1.87 -4.70
C GLU A 23 -8.61 3.32 -4.30
N VAL A 24 -7.98 3.55 -3.12
CA VAL A 24 -7.68 4.89 -2.61
C VAL A 24 -6.68 5.61 -3.51
N LEU A 25 -5.65 4.90 -3.99
CA LEU A 25 -4.65 5.47 -4.90
C LEU A 25 -5.28 5.90 -6.23
N ILE A 26 -6.14 5.07 -6.82
CA ILE A 26 -6.81 5.39 -8.09
C ILE A 26 -7.71 6.62 -7.92
N ASP A 27 -8.48 6.69 -6.84
CA ASP A 27 -9.30 7.88 -6.56
C ASP A 27 -8.44 9.14 -6.46
N GLY A 28 -7.30 9.05 -5.77
CA GLY A 28 -6.33 10.14 -5.70
C GLY A 28 -5.77 10.50 -7.08
N PHE A 29 -5.37 9.51 -7.88
CA PHE A 29 -4.80 9.74 -9.20
C PHE A 29 -5.80 10.41 -10.15
N ILE A 30 -7.07 10.03 -10.11
CA ILE A 30 -8.14 10.69 -10.87
C ILE A 30 -8.33 12.12 -10.35
N HIS A 31 -8.48 12.28 -9.03
CA HIS A 31 -8.71 13.59 -8.41
C HIS A 31 -7.63 14.62 -8.73
N TYR A 32 -6.35 14.21 -8.70
CA TYR A 32 -5.20 15.08 -8.98
C TYR A 32 -4.83 15.12 -10.48
N GLY A 33 -5.61 14.49 -11.36
CA GLY A 33 -5.41 14.53 -12.81
C GLY A 33 -4.23 13.70 -13.33
N LEU A 34 -3.70 12.77 -12.53
CA LEU A 34 -2.66 11.81 -12.92
C LEU A 34 -3.23 10.67 -13.76
N CYS A 35 -4.47 10.26 -13.48
CA CYS A 35 -5.25 9.32 -14.30
C CYS A 35 -6.52 10.02 -14.84
N GLN A 36 -7.10 9.45 -15.90
CA GLN A 36 -8.31 9.96 -16.55
C GLN A 36 -9.33 8.84 -16.68
N GLY A 37 -10.63 9.18 -16.63
CA GLY A 37 -11.73 8.23 -16.73
C GLY A 37 -12.31 7.79 -15.37
N SER A 38 -13.14 6.75 -15.40
CA SER A 38 -13.71 6.13 -14.20
C SER A 38 -12.70 5.20 -13.51
N ARG A 39 -12.99 4.79 -12.27
CA ARG A 39 -12.15 3.83 -11.54
C ARG A 39 -12.02 2.52 -12.30
N GLU A 40 -13.11 2.03 -12.88
CA GLU A 40 -13.17 0.80 -13.68
C GLU A 40 -12.28 0.91 -14.92
N GLU A 41 -12.33 2.03 -15.64
CA GLU A 41 -11.49 2.27 -16.82
C GLU A 41 -10.00 2.32 -16.46
N VAL A 42 -9.65 2.97 -15.33
CA VAL A 42 -8.27 3.01 -14.82
C VAL A 42 -7.78 1.63 -14.41
N LEU A 43 -8.62 0.83 -13.77
CA LEU A 43 -8.31 -0.55 -13.37
C LEU A 43 -8.10 -1.45 -14.59
N GLU A 44 -9.01 -1.42 -15.56
CA GLU A 44 -8.98 -2.24 -16.76
C GLU A 44 -7.78 -1.90 -17.65
N SER A 45 -7.52 -0.61 -17.86
CA SER A 45 -6.35 -0.16 -18.63
C SER A 45 -5.02 -0.37 -17.92
N GLY A 46 -5.03 -0.48 -16.59
CA GLY A 46 -3.82 -0.53 -15.78
C GLY A 46 -3.02 0.77 -15.77
N SER A 47 -3.61 1.90 -16.16
CA SER A 47 -2.91 3.20 -16.28
C SER A 47 -2.32 3.70 -14.95
N TYR A 48 -2.91 3.31 -13.81
CA TYR A 48 -2.36 3.56 -12.48
C TYR A 48 -0.93 3.04 -12.30
N ARG A 49 -0.51 2.02 -13.06
CA ARG A 49 0.83 1.42 -12.98
C ARG A 49 1.95 2.39 -13.36
N GLN A 50 1.64 3.49 -14.05
CA GLN A 50 2.59 4.58 -14.29
C GLN A 50 3.09 5.17 -12.96
N PHE A 51 2.23 5.20 -11.93
CA PHE A 51 2.49 5.85 -10.64
C PHE A 51 2.63 4.86 -9.48
N TYR A 52 2.03 3.67 -9.61
CA TYR A 52 2.08 2.61 -8.59
C TYR A 52 2.25 1.22 -9.22
N MET A 53 3.51 0.75 -9.27
CA MET A 53 3.91 -0.42 -10.07
C MET A 53 4.14 -1.71 -9.27
N HIS A 54 4.10 -1.65 -7.94
CA HIS A 54 4.40 -2.78 -7.04
C HIS A 54 3.16 -3.20 -6.22
N ARG A 55 3.31 -4.26 -5.41
CA ARG A 55 2.28 -4.71 -4.46
C ARG A 55 2.31 -3.87 -3.19
N THR A 56 1.26 -3.98 -2.37
CA THR A 56 1.15 -3.24 -1.10
C THR A 56 1.87 -3.95 0.04
N GLY A 57 2.44 -5.12 -0.18
CA GLY A 57 3.26 -5.79 0.83
C GLY A 57 3.68 -7.19 0.42
N HIS A 58 4.49 -7.77 1.29
CA HIS A 58 5.06 -9.12 1.24
C HIS A 58 5.08 -9.72 2.65
N TRP A 59 5.23 -11.04 2.77
CA TRP A 59 5.51 -11.66 4.07
C TRP A 59 6.82 -11.13 4.64
N LEU A 60 6.90 -11.05 5.98
CA LEU A 60 8.07 -10.58 6.70
C LEU A 60 8.43 -11.56 7.82
N GLY A 61 9.70 -11.90 7.95
CA GLY A 61 10.17 -12.79 9.01
C GLY A 61 11.69 -12.90 9.03
N LEU A 62 12.24 -14.11 8.85
CA LEU A 62 13.70 -14.28 8.86
C LEU A 62 14.35 -13.62 7.64
N ASP A 63 13.68 -13.66 6.50
CA ASP A 63 14.03 -12.90 5.31
C ASP A 63 13.10 -11.68 5.17
N VAL A 64 13.62 -10.60 4.56
CA VAL A 64 12.82 -9.37 4.35
C VAL A 64 11.58 -9.65 3.50
N HIS A 65 11.75 -10.41 2.43
CA HIS A 65 10.66 -11.02 1.68
C HIS A 65 10.60 -12.48 2.08
N ASP A 66 9.82 -12.77 3.11
CA ASP A 66 9.87 -14.07 3.77
C ASP A 66 9.21 -15.18 2.95
N ALA A 67 9.55 -16.42 3.29
CA ALA A 67 8.95 -17.60 2.69
C ALA A 67 7.45 -17.71 3.02
N GLY A 68 6.72 -18.43 2.17
CA GLY A 68 5.30 -18.68 2.33
C GLY A 68 4.56 -18.53 1.02
N GLU A 69 3.70 -19.50 0.71
CA GLU A 69 2.86 -19.41 -0.47
C GLU A 69 1.84 -18.28 -0.30
N TYR A 70 1.74 -17.40 -1.29
CA TYR A 70 0.69 -16.36 -1.31
C TYR A 70 -0.63 -16.90 -1.84
N LYS A 71 -0.55 -17.92 -2.70
CA LYS A 71 -1.69 -18.57 -3.32
C LYS A 71 -1.58 -20.08 -3.20
N ASP A 72 -2.72 -20.73 -3.10
CA ASP A 72 -2.79 -22.18 -3.19
C ASP A 72 -2.56 -22.68 -4.63
N GLN A 73 -2.53 -24.00 -4.79
CA GLN A 73 -2.34 -24.65 -6.09
C GLN A 73 -3.47 -24.35 -7.10
N ALA A 74 -4.63 -23.91 -6.63
CA ALA A 74 -5.76 -23.47 -7.45
C ALA A 74 -5.71 -21.97 -7.78
N GLY A 75 -4.65 -21.27 -7.35
CA GLY A 75 -4.43 -19.84 -7.61
C GLY A 75 -5.23 -18.90 -6.71
N GLN A 76 -5.89 -19.42 -5.67
CA GLN A 76 -6.64 -18.62 -4.69
C GLN A 76 -5.70 -18.03 -3.65
N TRP A 77 -5.92 -16.77 -3.28
CA TRP A 77 -5.13 -16.12 -2.24
C TRP A 77 -5.34 -16.80 -0.89
N HIS A 78 -4.26 -16.99 -0.13
CA HIS A 78 -4.37 -17.49 1.24
C HIS A 78 -5.13 -16.50 2.13
N MET A 79 -5.95 -17.05 3.02
CA MET A 79 -6.54 -16.28 4.12
C MET A 79 -5.47 -15.90 5.12
N LEU A 80 -5.51 -14.66 5.61
CA LEU A 80 -4.64 -14.23 6.70
C LEU A 80 -5.00 -15.02 7.98
N GLN A 81 -3.98 -15.38 8.75
CA GLN A 81 -4.10 -16.10 10.00
C GLN A 81 -3.38 -15.35 11.11
N VAL A 82 -3.81 -15.56 12.35
CA VAL A 82 -3.13 -15.01 13.54
C VAL A 82 -1.65 -15.38 13.50
N ASN A 83 -0.79 -14.42 13.84
CA ASN A 83 0.68 -14.48 13.77
C ASN A 83 1.30 -14.43 12.37
N ASN A 84 0.52 -14.31 11.29
CA ASN A 84 1.12 -13.89 10.03
C ASN A 84 1.71 -12.47 10.18
N VAL A 85 2.88 -12.25 9.57
CA VAL A 85 3.56 -10.95 9.60
C VAL A 85 3.82 -10.48 8.18
N LEU A 86 3.48 -9.22 7.90
CA LEU A 86 3.53 -8.64 6.56
C LEU A 86 3.79 -7.15 6.57
N THR A 87 4.35 -6.65 5.48
CA THR A 87 4.46 -5.21 5.24
C THR A 87 3.16 -4.62 4.68
N VAL A 88 2.96 -3.33 4.90
CA VAL A 88 1.91 -2.49 4.30
C VAL A 88 2.53 -1.21 3.77
N GLU A 89 2.87 -1.21 2.49
CA GLU A 89 3.80 -0.28 1.85
C GLU A 89 3.26 0.38 0.55
N PRO A 90 2.05 0.99 0.54
CA PRO A 90 1.58 1.69 -0.65
C PRO A 90 2.48 2.88 -0.99
N GLY A 91 2.63 3.16 -2.29
CA GLY A 91 3.47 4.25 -2.78
C GLY A 91 2.93 4.95 -4.01
N CYS A 92 3.49 6.10 -4.32
CA CYS A 92 3.24 6.90 -5.52
C CYS A 92 4.57 7.48 -6.02
N TYR A 93 4.90 7.23 -7.28
CA TYR A 93 6.15 7.67 -7.88
C TYR A 93 5.89 8.34 -9.22
N VAL A 94 6.19 9.63 -9.30
CA VAL A 94 5.83 10.46 -10.45
C VAL A 94 7.09 10.83 -11.22
N ARG A 95 7.26 10.20 -12.38
CA ARG A 95 8.30 10.59 -13.35
C ARG A 95 7.77 11.70 -14.27
N PRO A 96 8.63 12.62 -14.74
CA PRO A 96 8.26 13.58 -15.77
C PRO A 96 7.69 12.91 -17.01
N ALA A 97 6.56 13.41 -17.51
CA ALA A 97 5.93 12.99 -18.76
C ALA A 97 4.92 14.04 -19.22
N ASP A 98 4.61 14.07 -20.52
CA ASP A 98 3.70 15.06 -21.12
C ASP A 98 2.27 14.98 -20.55
N ASN A 99 1.86 13.80 -20.07
CA ASN A 99 0.54 13.56 -19.49
C ASN A 99 0.48 13.82 -17.97
N VAL A 100 1.54 14.35 -17.36
CA VAL A 100 1.66 14.53 -15.90
C VAL A 100 1.84 16.02 -15.57
N PRO A 101 1.04 16.59 -14.65
CA PRO A 101 1.23 17.96 -14.20
C PRO A 101 2.66 18.21 -13.68
N ALA A 102 3.33 19.23 -14.20
CA ALA A 102 4.75 19.48 -13.93
C ALA A 102 5.10 19.66 -12.45
N HIS A 103 4.16 20.14 -11.63
CA HIS A 103 4.37 20.33 -10.20
C HIS A 103 4.44 19.01 -9.40
N PHE A 104 4.05 17.88 -9.98
CA PHE A 104 4.22 16.56 -9.37
C PHE A 104 5.51 15.85 -9.80
N TRP A 105 6.26 16.39 -10.76
CA TRP A 105 7.43 15.72 -11.30
C TRP A 105 8.50 15.44 -10.24
N ASN A 106 9.12 14.25 -10.33
CA ASN A 106 10.21 13.80 -9.47
C ASN A 106 9.82 13.61 -8.00
N ILE A 107 8.53 13.51 -7.69
CA ILE A 107 8.04 13.18 -6.36
C ILE A 107 7.86 11.66 -6.25
N GLY A 108 8.49 11.06 -5.25
CA GLY A 108 8.30 9.66 -4.89
C GLY A 108 8.03 9.55 -3.40
N ILE A 109 6.91 8.94 -3.04
CA ILE A 109 6.47 8.78 -1.65
C ILE A 109 6.06 7.33 -1.43
N ARG A 110 6.57 6.71 -0.37
CA ARG A 110 6.11 5.43 0.18
C ARG A 110 6.07 5.56 1.69
N ILE A 111 4.98 5.08 2.30
CA ILE A 111 4.85 4.97 3.75
C ILE A 111 4.58 3.51 4.05
N GLU A 112 5.46 2.91 4.83
CA GLU A 112 5.52 1.47 5.07
C GLU A 112 5.46 1.18 6.57
N ASP A 113 4.68 0.16 6.91
CA ASP A 113 4.59 -0.38 8.27
C ASP A 113 4.58 -1.91 8.20
N ASP A 114 5.12 -2.51 9.25
CA ASP A 114 5.07 -3.95 9.53
C ASP A 114 3.86 -4.26 10.42
N ALA A 115 3.05 -5.23 9.99
CA ALA A 115 1.82 -5.64 10.65
C ALA A 115 1.87 -7.11 11.07
N VAL A 116 1.51 -7.39 12.32
CA VAL A 116 1.29 -8.74 12.85
C VAL A 116 -0.21 -8.99 12.94
N VAL A 117 -0.73 -10.01 12.25
CA VAL A 117 -2.16 -10.34 12.28
C VAL A 117 -2.55 -10.87 13.67
N THR A 118 -3.62 -10.33 14.23
CA THR A 118 -4.21 -10.73 15.53
C THR A 118 -5.61 -11.30 15.33
N GLU A 119 -6.24 -11.78 16.40
CA GLU A 119 -7.62 -12.32 16.35
C GLU A 119 -8.66 -11.30 15.87
N THR A 120 -8.44 -10.01 16.12
CA THR A 120 -9.41 -8.94 15.84
C THR A 120 -8.94 -7.93 14.78
N GLY A 121 -7.76 -8.11 14.19
CA GLY A 121 -7.15 -7.13 13.30
C GLY A 121 -5.67 -7.38 13.07
N CYS A 122 -4.87 -6.33 13.25
CA CYS A 122 -3.41 -6.41 13.29
C CYS A 122 -2.82 -5.46 14.33
N GLU A 123 -1.61 -5.79 14.78
CA GLU A 123 -0.72 -4.91 15.54
C GLU A 123 0.32 -4.31 14.57
N ILE A 124 0.56 -3.00 14.65
CA ILE A 124 1.59 -2.32 13.87
C ILE A 124 2.85 -2.16 14.73
N ILE A 125 3.87 -2.97 14.46
CA ILE A 125 5.10 -3.02 15.27
C ILE A 125 6.12 -1.93 14.94
N THR A 126 5.81 -1.09 13.96
CA THR A 126 6.61 0.05 13.47
C THR A 126 5.93 1.41 13.73
N ALA A 127 4.85 1.42 14.52
CA ALA A 127 4.04 2.61 14.77
C ALA A 127 4.76 3.77 15.49
N ALA A 128 5.94 3.51 16.07
CA ALA A 128 6.71 4.52 16.80
C ALA A 128 7.32 5.60 15.89
N ALA A 129 7.53 5.31 14.60
CA ALA A 129 7.99 6.32 13.64
C ALA A 129 6.82 7.24 13.25
N PRO A 130 7.01 8.58 13.25
CA PRO A 130 5.97 9.53 12.86
C PRO A 130 5.65 9.41 11.37
N LYS A 131 4.37 9.53 11.02
CA LYS A 131 3.88 9.27 9.64
C LYS A 131 2.94 10.35 9.12
N THR A 132 2.27 11.08 10.00
CA THR A 132 1.46 12.22 9.58
C THR A 132 2.35 13.41 9.24
N VAL A 133 1.86 14.29 8.36
CA VAL A 133 2.57 15.53 8.00
C VAL A 133 2.93 16.32 9.26
N GLN A 134 1.95 16.51 10.16
CA GLN A 134 2.13 17.26 11.40
C GLN A 134 3.20 16.63 12.31
N GLU A 135 3.14 15.32 12.57
CA GLU A 135 4.12 14.65 13.44
C GLU A 135 5.54 14.70 12.87
N ILE A 136 5.68 14.57 11.54
CA ILE A 136 6.97 14.67 10.87
C ILE A 136 7.51 16.10 10.97
N GLU A 137 6.69 17.11 10.66
CA GLU A 137 7.08 18.52 10.77
C GLU A 137 7.48 18.88 12.20
N ASP A 138 6.70 18.45 13.20
CA ASP A 138 7.00 18.68 14.61
C ASP A 138 8.32 18.02 15.04
N ALA A 139 8.56 16.77 14.61
CA ALA A 139 9.81 16.06 14.91
C ALA A 139 11.02 16.75 14.28
N MET A 140 10.89 17.29 13.07
CA MET A 140 11.98 18.03 12.39
C MET A 140 12.25 19.41 13.00
N HIS A 141 11.23 20.05 13.58
CA HIS A 141 11.38 21.34 14.26
C HIS A 141 12.05 21.24 15.63
N HIS A 142 11.94 20.09 16.31
CA HIS A 142 12.38 19.92 17.70
C HIS A 142 13.49 18.87 17.91
N GLY A 143 13.97 18.23 16.83
CA GLY A 143 15.09 17.26 16.84
C GLY A 143 16.41 17.91 16.47
#